data_AF-A0A1J4NX62-F1
#
_entry.id   AF-A0A1J4NX62-F1
#
_cell.length_a   1.000
_cell.length_b   1.000
_cell.length_c   1.000
_cell.angle_alpha   90.00
_cell.angle_beta   90.00
_cell.angle_gamma   90.00
#
_symmetry.space_group_name_H-M   'P 1'
#
loop_
_entity.id
_entity.type
_entity.pdbx_description
1 polymer ?
#
loop_
_entity_poly.entity_id
_entity_poly.type
_entity_poly.pdbx_seq_one_letter_code
_entity_poly.pdbx_strand_id
1 'polypeptide(L)'
;MPKVSSVSVPYATYLRVYEPLGAFPEPERTHWARYARRPDRPSYQDELHRSLAGLLPTPPIAVPVHESSDAFVLEVDGVICVCPWRTRLRGWQALDELTEELPAPVLDAVLPPVVRRQVAQDYERWLARNPDARPWIRTATWQVPLNWFVLVSDEERRYEKGTHEVPPMLRYRTPMVQARRRVARGLRALKDAVDEGPLIDGLVDVGRWLEEFHPRSLVELDYGGLVHILPAGALEDDHSAADVAEGIEALRHGDGATAGEAYGRLVERWRSVRDLRSAN
;
A
#
# COMPACT_ATOMS: atom_id res chain seq x y z
N MET A 1 3.18 -28.57 -7.27
CA MET A 1 3.18 -27.28 -6.55
C MET A 1 4.58 -26.72 -6.62
N PRO A 2 4.83 -25.52 -7.16
CA PRO A 2 6.15 -24.91 -7.01
C PRO A 2 6.36 -24.70 -5.51
N LYS A 3 7.54 -25.06 -5.00
CA LYS A 3 7.94 -24.77 -3.62
C LYS A 3 7.77 -23.26 -3.40
N VAL A 4 6.78 -22.89 -2.58
CA VAL A 4 6.73 -21.57 -1.96
C VAL A 4 8.09 -21.39 -1.31
N SER A 5 8.85 -20.38 -1.74
CA SER A 5 10.09 -20.03 -1.06
C SER A 5 9.79 -19.92 0.42
N SER A 6 10.58 -20.59 1.28
CA SER A 6 10.39 -20.55 2.73
C SER A 6 10.68 -19.18 3.34
N VAL A 7 11.12 -18.22 2.52
CA VAL A 7 11.50 -16.86 2.93
C VAL A 7 10.38 -15.90 2.53
N SER A 8 9.60 -15.46 3.51
CA SER A 8 8.66 -14.34 3.35
C SER A 8 9.43 -13.02 3.24
N VAL A 9 9.04 -12.17 2.30
CA VAL A 9 9.54 -10.79 2.22
C VAL A 9 8.75 -9.96 3.25
N PRO A 10 9.39 -9.43 4.30
CA PRO A 10 8.64 -9.11 5.53
C PRO A 10 8.36 -7.62 5.75
N TYR A 11 8.73 -6.72 4.83
CA TYR A 11 8.77 -5.29 5.16
C TYR A 11 7.70 -4.43 4.49
N ALA A 12 6.98 -4.94 3.49
CA ALA A 12 6.06 -4.12 2.69
C ALA A 12 4.63 -4.09 3.26
N THR A 13 4.04 -2.91 3.39
CA THR A 13 2.61 -2.70 3.66
C THR A 13 1.93 -2.15 2.42
N TYR A 14 0.62 -2.35 2.32
CA TYR A 14 -0.13 -2.00 1.12
C TYR A 14 -1.41 -1.25 1.46
N LEU A 15 -1.68 -0.20 0.69
CA LEU A 15 -2.98 0.39 0.57
C LEU A 15 -3.54 0.07 -0.81
N ARG A 16 -4.61 -0.72 -0.87
CA ARG A 16 -5.18 -1.27 -2.10
C ARG A 16 -6.59 -0.77 -2.34
N VAL A 17 -6.90 -0.43 -3.58
CA VAL A 17 -8.29 -0.19 -4.01
C VAL A 17 -8.76 -1.36 -4.86
N TYR A 18 -9.94 -1.88 -4.53
CA TYR A 18 -10.61 -2.91 -5.30
C TYR A 18 -11.84 -2.33 -5.95
N GLU A 19 -11.85 -2.26 -7.29
CA GLU A 19 -12.96 -1.69 -8.05
C GLU A 19 -13.91 -2.77 -8.56
N PRO A 20 -15.22 -2.52 -8.60
CA PRO A 20 -16.16 -3.44 -9.24
C PRO A 20 -15.83 -3.59 -10.72
N LEU A 21 -16.08 -4.77 -11.30
CA LEU A 21 -15.82 -5.02 -12.73
C LEU A 21 -16.41 -3.96 -13.68
N GLY A 22 -17.56 -3.37 -13.31
CA GLY A 22 -18.20 -2.31 -14.09
C GLY A 22 -17.40 -1.01 -14.21
N ALA A 23 -16.40 -0.79 -13.35
CA ALA A 23 -15.51 0.38 -13.40
C ALA A 23 -14.44 0.26 -14.51
N PHE A 24 -14.16 -0.95 -15.00
CA PHE A 24 -13.17 -1.17 -16.05
C PHE A 24 -13.79 -1.06 -17.45
N PRO A 25 -13.10 -0.45 -18.43
CA PRO A 25 -13.51 -0.45 -19.82
C PRO A 25 -13.26 -1.82 -20.48
N GLU A 26 -13.87 -2.08 -21.64
CA GLU A 26 -13.48 -3.21 -22.49
C GLU A 26 -12.19 -2.88 -23.25
N PRO A 27 -11.28 -3.85 -23.50
CA PRO A 27 -11.40 -5.29 -23.22
C PRO A 27 -10.95 -5.71 -21.81
N GLU A 28 -10.53 -4.77 -20.97
CA GLU A 28 -9.97 -5.03 -19.64
C GLU A 28 -11.01 -5.66 -18.69
N ARG A 29 -12.25 -5.21 -18.74
CA ARG A 29 -13.37 -5.82 -18.00
C ARG A 29 -13.53 -7.30 -18.32
N THR A 30 -13.58 -7.68 -19.60
CA THR A 30 -13.67 -9.08 -20.01
C THR A 30 -12.47 -9.90 -19.53
N HIS A 31 -11.27 -9.32 -19.61
CA HIS A 31 -10.05 -9.94 -19.08
C HIS A 31 -10.18 -10.22 -17.57
N TRP A 32 -10.56 -9.22 -16.76
CA TRP A 32 -10.69 -9.37 -15.32
C TRP A 32 -11.83 -10.30 -14.90
N ALA A 33 -12.96 -10.28 -15.61
CA ALA A 33 -14.04 -11.22 -15.38
C ALA A 33 -13.59 -12.68 -15.59
N ARG A 34 -12.75 -12.95 -16.60
CA ARG A 34 -12.16 -14.27 -16.82
C ARG A 34 -11.12 -14.60 -15.75
N TYR A 35 -10.25 -13.65 -15.41
CA TYR A 35 -9.21 -13.82 -14.41
C TYR A 35 -9.79 -14.16 -13.03
N ALA A 36 -10.86 -13.47 -12.62
CA ALA A 36 -11.52 -13.68 -11.33
C ALA A 36 -12.06 -15.12 -11.12
N ARG A 37 -12.31 -15.86 -12.20
CA ARG A 37 -12.78 -17.26 -12.16
C ARG A 37 -11.64 -18.29 -12.04
N ARG A 38 -10.37 -17.86 -12.08
CA ARG A 38 -9.24 -18.79 -11.96
C ARG A 38 -9.17 -19.37 -10.53
N PRO A 39 -8.90 -20.67 -10.38
CA PRO A 39 -8.80 -21.31 -9.07
C PRO A 39 -7.60 -20.78 -8.28
N ASP A 40 -6.46 -20.67 -8.95
CA ASP A 40 -5.21 -20.21 -8.36
C ASP A 40 -4.91 -18.78 -8.79
N ARG A 41 -4.63 -17.93 -7.80
CA ARG A 41 -4.28 -16.52 -7.99
C ARG A 41 -3.02 -16.22 -7.17
N PRO A 42 -2.00 -15.57 -7.75
CA PRO A 42 -0.78 -15.22 -7.03
C PRO A 42 -1.07 -14.32 -5.82
N SER A 43 -0.28 -14.51 -4.77
CA SER A 43 -0.29 -13.70 -3.55
C SER A 43 0.63 -12.48 -3.67
N TYR A 44 0.58 -11.59 -2.69
CA TYR A 44 1.53 -10.47 -2.62
C TYR A 44 2.99 -10.94 -2.42
N GLN A 45 3.21 -12.10 -1.79
CA GLN A 45 4.55 -12.70 -1.67
C GLN A 45 5.07 -13.16 -3.04
N ASP A 46 4.20 -13.73 -3.88
CA ASP A 46 4.57 -14.11 -5.25
C ASP A 46 4.97 -12.89 -6.08
N GLU A 47 4.26 -11.77 -5.91
CA GLU A 47 4.64 -10.51 -6.55
C GLU A 47 6.05 -10.05 -6.12
N LEU A 48 6.30 -10.00 -4.81
CA LEU A 48 7.58 -9.59 -4.26
C LEU A 48 8.72 -10.52 -4.68
N HIS A 49 8.51 -11.83 -4.65
CA HIS A 49 9.51 -12.81 -5.09
C HIS A 49 9.87 -12.63 -6.57
N ARG A 50 8.89 -12.35 -7.43
CA ARG A 50 9.15 -12.06 -8.86
C ARG A 50 9.96 -10.77 -9.02
N SER A 51 9.62 -9.72 -8.28
CA SER A 51 10.36 -8.45 -8.31
C SER A 51 11.80 -8.62 -7.83
N LEU A 52 12.03 -9.36 -6.73
CA LEU A 52 13.38 -9.65 -6.22
C LEU A 52 14.18 -10.52 -7.19
N ALA A 53 13.55 -11.53 -7.80
CA ALA A 53 14.21 -12.35 -8.81
C ALA A 53 14.66 -11.52 -10.02
N GLY A 54 13.93 -10.44 -10.35
CA GLY A 54 14.29 -9.49 -11.40
C GLY A 54 15.61 -8.76 -11.14
N LEU A 55 16.07 -8.66 -9.89
CA LEU A 55 17.33 -8.01 -9.53
C LEU A 55 18.57 -8.93 -9.65
N LEU A 56 18.38 -10.23 -9.86
CA LEU A 56 19.48 -11.20 -9.96
C LEU A 56 20.29 -11.16 -11.27
N PRO A 57 19.70 -10.91 -12.46
CA PRO A 57 20.45 -10.86 -13.71
C PRO A 57 21.41 -9.67 -13.81
N THR A 58 22.40 -9.77 -14.70
CA THR A 58 23.32 -8.67 -15.05
C THR A 58 23.14 -8.28 -16.53
N PRO A 59 22.61 -7.08 -16.84
CA PRO A 59 22.12 -6.05 -15.92
C PRO A 59 20.80 -6.44 -15.23
N PRO A 60 20.48 -5.83 -14.07
CA PRO A 60 19.24 -6.11 -13.34
C PRO A 60 18.01 -5.60 -14.10
N ILE A 61 16.89 -6.32 -13.95
CA ILE A 61 15.58 -5.98 -14.49
C ILE A 61 14.78 -5.31 -13.36
N ALA A 62 15.06 -4.03 -13.11
CA ALA A 62 14.42 -3.28 -12.02
C ALA A 62 12.92 -3.04 -12.25
N VAL A 63 12.48 -2.99 -13.51
CA VAL A 63 11.07 -2.86 -13.89
C VAL A 63 10.73 -3.97 -14.89
N PRO A 64 9.64 -4.74 -14.66
CA PRO A 64 9.20 -5.75 -15.62
C PRO A 64 8.98 -5.19 -17.02
N VAL A 65 9.38 -5.96 -18.04
CA VAL A 65 9.26 -5.57 -19.45
C VAL A 65 7.79 -5.43 -19.90
N HIS A 66 6.90 -6.24 -19.32
CA HIS A 66 5.48 -6.23 -19.59
C HIS A 66 4.69 -5.95 -18.31
N GLU A 67 3.50 -5.36 -18.48
CA GLU A 67 2.60 -5.17 -17.35
C GLU A 67 2.08 -6.53 -16.86
N SER A 68 1.90 -6.64 -15.54
CA SER A 68 1.34 -7.82 -14.91
C SER A 68 -0.10 -8.06 -15.38
N SER A 69 -0.41 -9.31 -15.72
CA SER A 69 -1.77 -9.78 -15.96
C SER A 69 -2.45 -10.31 -14.70
N ASP A 70 -1.84 -10.09 -13.54
CA ASP A 70 -2.33 -10.54 -12.24
C ASP A 70 -3.00 -9.40 -11.46
N ALA A 71 -3.94 -9.80 -10.61
CA ALA A 71 -4.72 -8.91 -9.77
C ALA A 71 -5.10 -9.61 -8.46
N PHE A 72 -5.31 -8.82 -7.40
CA PHE A 72 -6.06 -9.26 -6.24
C PHE A 72 -7.56 -9.18 -6.55
N VAL A 73 -8.32 -10.15 -6.08
CA VAL A 73 -9.76 -10.25 -6.36
C VAL A 73 -10.49 -10.58 -5.07
N LEU A 74 -11.59 -9.89 -4.84
CA LEU A 74 -12.50 -10.16 -3.74
C LEU A 74 -13.94 -10.26 -4.25
N GLU A 75 -14.80 -10.86 -3.44
CA GLU A 75 -16.24 -10.79 -3.60
C GLU A 75 -16.85 -10.16 -2.35
N VAL A 76 -17.61 -9.09 -2.52
CA VAL A 76 -18.36 -8.41 -1.45
C VAL A 76 -19.80 -8.31 -1.90
N ASP A 77 -20.71 -8.87 -1.10
CA ASP A 77 -22.16 -8.87 -1.35
C ASP A 77 -22.53 -9.36 -2.78
N GLY A 78 -21.84 -10.39 -3.25
CA GLY A 78 -22.05 -10.96 -4.60
C GLY A 78 -21.42 -10.14 -5.74
N VAL A 79 -20.69 -9.06 -5.44
CA VAL A 79 -20.00 -8.23 -6.43
C VAL A 79 -18.51 -8.55 -6.44
N ILE A 80 -18.01 -8.96 -7.60
CA ILE A 80 -16.58 -9.16 -7.84
C ILE A 80 -15.90 -7.79 -7.96
N CYS A 81 -14.91 -7.54 -7.08
CA CYS A 81 -14.04 -6.39 -7.15
C CYS A 81 -12.59 -6.81 -7.38
N VAL A 82 -11.87 -6.02 -8.17
CA VAL A 82 -10.54 -6.34 -8.69
C VAL A 82 -9.58 -5.20 -8.38
N CYS A 83 -8.38 -5.55 -7.94
CA CYS A 83 -7.26 -4.66 -7.69
C CYS A 83 -6.08 -5.13 -8.55
N PRO A 84 -5.94 -4.59 -9.78
CA PRO A 84 -4.83 -4.92 -10.66
C PRO A 84 -3.47 -4.61 -10.02
N TRP A 85 -2.50 -5.51 -10.17
CA TRP A 85 -1.18 -5.31 -9.56
C TRP A 85 -0.44 -4.10 -10.11
N ARG A 86 -0.56 -3.85 -11.42
CA ARG A 86 0.16 -2.79 -12.15
C ARG A 86 1.65 -2.70 -11.74
N THR A 87 2.29 -3.86 -11.59
CA THR A 87 3.66 -4.00 -11.06
C THR A 87 4.67 -3.20 -11.88
N ARG A 88 4.46 -3.07 -13.20
CA ARG A 88 5.34 -2.29 -14.06
C ARG A 88 5.24 -0.79 -13.76
N LEU A 89 4.02 -0.26 -13.69
CA LEU A 89 3.78 1.14 -13.31
C LEU A 89 4.35 1.45 -11.92
N ARG A 90 4.03 0.60 -10.93
CA ARG A 90 4.53 0.79 -9.57
C ARG A 90 6.06 0.66 -9.49
N GLY A 91 6.67 -0.19 -10.30
CA GLY A 91 8.13 -0.30 -10.41
C GLY A 91 8.78 0.98 -10.92
N TRP A 92 8.18 1.64 -11.92
CA TRP A 92 8.66 2.96 -12.36
C TRP A 92 8.56 4.03 -11.28
N GLN A 93 7.43 4.09 -10.58
CA GLN A 93 7.21 5.06 -9.49
C GLN A 93 8.19 4.84 -8.32
N ALA A 94 8.39 3.59 -7.92
CA ALA A 94 9.30 3.24 -6.83
C ALA A 94 10.78 3.56 -7.15
N LEU A 95 11.17 3.56 -8.44
CA LEU A 95 12.54 3.91 -8.82
C LEU A 95 12.86 5.40 -8.71
N ASP A 96 11.85 6.25 -8.86
CA ASP A 96 12.00 7.68 -8.65
C ASP A 96 12.30 7.95 -7.17
N GLU A 97 11.49 7.37 -6.28
CA GLU A 97 11.65 7.42 -4.82
C GLU A 97 13.00 6.85 -4.35
N LEU A 98 13.47 5.75 -4.98
CA LEU A 98 14.72 5.08 -4.61
C LEU A 98 15.96 5.99 -4.74
N THR A 99 15.92 6.98 -5.65
CA THR A 99 17.05 7.92 -5.82
C THR A 99 17.22 8.86 -4.64
N GLU A 100 16.17 9.09 -3.86
CA GLU A 100 16.20 9.90 -2.64
C GLU A 100 16.59 9.08 -1.41
N GLU A 101 16.35 7.76 -1.42
CA GLU A 101 16.59 6.88 -0.27
C GLU A 101 18.03 6.36 -0.16
N LEU A 102 18.72 6.12 -1.28
CA LEU A 102 20.04 5.47 -1.28
C LEU A 102 21.18 6.44 -1.63
N PRO A 103 22.34 6.35 -0.93
CA PRO A 103 23.55 7.04 -1.36
C PRO A 103 23.95 6.62 -2.78
N ALA A 104 24.38 7.59 -3.60
CA ALA A 104 24.69 7.38 -5.02
C ALA A 104 25.61 6.17 -5.31
N PRO A 105 26.68 5.89 -4.54
CA PRO A 105 27.53 4.71 -4.79
C PRO A 105 26.79 3.38 -4.60
N VAL A 106 25.89 3.30 -3.60
CA VAL A 106 25.08 2.10 -3.35
C VAL A 106 24.08 1.95 -4.49
N LEU A 107 23.42 3.05 -4.88
CA LEU A 107 22.46 3.06 -5.97
C LEU A 107 23.12 2.64 -7.30
N ASP A 108 24.34 3.08 -7.59
CA ASP A 108 25.08 2.71 -8.80
C ASP A 108 25.47 1.23 -8.81
N ALA A 109 25.75 0.65 -7.65
CA ALA A 109 26.07 -0.77 -7.51
C ALA A 109 24.84 -1.67 -7.74
N VAL A 110 23.68 -1.29 -7.19
CA VAL A 110 22.45 -2.09 -7.32
C VAL A 110 21.71 -1.83 -8.62
N LEU A 111 21.77 -0.60 -9.13
CA LEU A 111 21.07 -0.19 -10.34
C LEU A 111 21.92 0.83 -11.13
N PRO A 112 22.77 0.35 -12.05
CA PRO A 112 23.72 1.20 -12.77
C PRO A 112 23.06 2.39 -13.49
N PRO A 113 23.72 3.55 -13.60
CA PRO A 113 23.16 4.76 -14.21
C PRO A 113 22.61 4.58 -15.64
N VAL A 114 23.15 3.63 -16.41
CA VAL A 114 22.64 3.30 -17.74
C VAL A 114 21.25 2.67 -17.68
N VAL A 115 21.00 1.79 -16.71
CA VAL A 115 19.70 1.15 -16.50
C VAL A 115 18.69 2.18 -16.01
N ARG A 116 19.07 3.03 -15.04
CA ARG A 116 18.18 4.10 -14.53
C ARG A 116 17.71 5.04 -15.63
N ARG A 117 18.63 5.51 -16.48
CA ARG A 117 18.30 6.38 -17.63
C ARG A 117 17.38 5.70 -18.63
N GLN A 118 17.64 4.42 -18.96
CA GLN A 118 16.78 3.65 -19.85
C GLN A 118 15.36 3.53 -19.30
N VAL A 119 15.25 3.18 -18.02
CA VAL A 119 13.97 2.99 -17.35
C VAL A 119 13.17 4.29 -17.27
N ALA A 120 13.82 5.42 -16.94
CA ALA A 120 13.18 6.73 -16.93
C ALA A 120 12.61 7.10 -18.33
N GLN A 121 13.39 6.89 -19.39
CA GLN A 121 12.93 7.15 -20.76
C GLN A 121 11.79 6.20 -21.18
N ASP A 122 11.83 4.94 -20.75
CA ASP A 122 10.74 4.00 -21.00
C ASP A 122 9.46 4.43 -20.30
N TYR A 123 9.57 4.93 -19.07
CA TYR A 123 8.43 5.46 -18.32
C TYR A 123 7.82 6.68 -19.00
N GLU A 124 8.64 7.68 -19.35
CA GLU A 124 8.18 8.89 -20.07
C GLU A 124 7.43 8.54 -21.35
N ARG A 125 8.01 7.64 -22.18
CA ARG A 125 7.37 7.16 -23.42
C ARG A 125 6.07 6.41 -23.16
N TRP A 126 5.99 5.67 -22.07
CA TRP A 126 4.79 4.92 -21.71
C TRP A 126 3.70 5.86 -21.20
N LEU A 127 4.04 6.80 -20.32
CA LEU A 127 3.10 7.77 -19.75
C LEU A 127 2.48 8.66 -20.82
N ALA A 128 3.28 9.10 -21.80
CA ALA A 128 2.77 9.85 -22.96
C ALA A 128 1.67 9.12 -23.76
N ARG A 129 1.64 7.78 -23.70
CA ARG A 129 0.60 6.95 -24.35
C ARG A 129 -0.52 6.52 -23.40
N ASN A 130 -0.33 6.69 -22.09
CA ASN A 130 -1.24 6.26 -21.05
C ASN A 130 -1.41 7.37 -19.99
N PRO A 131 -1.90 8.56 -20.38
CA PRO A 131 -1.95 9.72 -19.48
C PRO A 131 -2.85 9.51 -18.27
N ASP A 132 -3.87 8.66 -18.38
CA ASP A 132 -4.83 8.36 -17.32
C ASP A 132 -4.45 7.13 -16.47
N ALA A 133 -3.23 6.61 -16.65
CA ALA A 133 -2.81 5.42 -15.91
C ALA A 133 -2.55 5.74 -14.44
N ARG A 134 -3.10 4.90 -13.58
CA ARG A 134 -3.00 5.02 -12.12
C ARG A 134 -2.65 3.69 -11.46
N PRO A 135 -1.96 3.70 -10.31
CA PRO A 135 -1.75 2.49 -9.54
C PRO A 135 -2.96 2.22 -8.62
N TRP A 136 -3.44 0.98 -8.56
CA TRP A 136 -4.47 0.54 -7.60
C TRP A 136 -3.90 0.23 -6.22
N ILE A 137 -2.57 0.22 -6.10
CA ILE A 137 -1.85 -0.16 -4.89
C ILE A 137 -0.80 0.90 -4.61
N ARG A 138 -0.83 1.46 -3.40
CA ARG A 138 0.29 2.20 -2.82
C ARG A 138 1.02 1.28 -1.86
N THR A 139 2.34 1.40 -1.80
CA THR A 139 3.21 0.55 -0.98
C THR A 139 4.02 1.44 -0.04
N ALA A 140 4.22 0.99 1.20
CA ALA A 140 5.22 1.56 2.09
C ALA A 140 6.08 0.43 2.64
N THR A 141 7.30 0.72 3.08
CA THR A 141 8.21 -0.27 3.66
C THR A 141 8.54 0.09 5.09
N TRP A 142 8.64 -0.92 5.97
CA TRP A 142 9.00 -0.80 7.38
C TRP A 142 8.10 0.11 8.23
N GLN A 143 6.90 0.44 7.74
CA GLN A 143 5.90 1.20 8.47
C GLN A 143 4.54 1.11 7.78
N VAL A 144 3.49 1.52 8.51
CA VAL A 144 2.23 1.97 7.92
C VAL A 144 2.16 3.49 8.05
N PRO A 145 2.05 4.23 6.94
CA PRO A 145 1.86 5.69 6.96
C PRO A 145 0.62 6.11 7.76
N LEU A 146 0.76 7.12 8.63
CA LEU A 146 -0.31 7.59 9.52
C LEU A 146 -1.58 8.05 8.77
N ASN A 147 -1.38 8.72 7.64
CA ASN A 147 -2.46 9.16 6.75
C ASN A 147 -3.29 7.98 6.18
N TRP A 148 -2.78 6.75 6.18
CA TRP A 148 -3.55 5.57 5.74
C TRP A 148 -4.51 5.10 6.83
N PHE A 149 -4.15 5.22 8.11
CA PHE A 149 -5.05 4.88 9.22
C PHE A 149 -6.27 5.80 9.28
N VAL A 150 -6.15 7.05 8.81
CA VAL A 150 -7.29 7.98 8.69
C VAL A 150 -8.42 7.41 7.84
N LEU A 151 -8.11 6.54 6.88
CA LEU A 151 -9.09 6.01 5.92
C LEU A 151 -10.04 4.99 6.55
N VAL A 152 -9.62 4.34 7.63
CA VAL A 152 -10.30 3.17 8.22
C VAL A 152 -10.73 3.45 9.65
N SER A 153 -11.59 2.61 10.21
CA SER A 153 -11.87 2.59 11.64
C SER A 153 -11.45 1.27 12.27
N ASP A 154 -11.28 1.27 13.60
CA ASP A 154 -10.78 0.09 14.30
C ASP A 154 -11.75 -1.10 14.23
N GLU A 155 -13.05 -0.84 14.10
CA GLU A 155 -14.07 -1.90 13.93
C GLU A 155 -13.95 -2.63 12.58
N GLU A 156 -13.26 -2.02 11.61
CA GLU A 156 -13.00 -2.61 10.29
C GLU A 156 -11.76 -3.52 10.28
N ARG A 157 -11.07 -3.61 11.42
CA ARG A 157 -9.87 -4.43 11.63
C ARG A 157 -10.21 -5.92 11.57
N ARG A 158 -9.36 -6.68 10.89
CA ARG A 158 -9.32 -8.14 10.96
C ARG A 158 -7.88 -8.58 11.17
N TYR A 159 -7.66 -9.27 12.28
CA TYR A 159 -6.40 -9.91 12.60
C TYR A 159 -6.61 -11.42 12.73
N GLU A 160 -5.77 -12.17 12.04
CA GLU A 160 -5.68 -13.62 12.14
C GLU A 160 -4.20 -13.95 12.41
N LYS A 161 -3.93 -14.62 13.53
CA LYS A 161 -2.57 -14.99 13.94
C LYS A 161 -1.89 -15.98 12.98
N GLY A 162 -2.64 -16.56 12.06
CA GLY A 162 -2.16 -17.63 11.18
C GLY A 162 -1.96 -18.96 11.91
N THR A 163 -1.66 -19.98 11.13
CA THR A 163 -1.28 -21.32 11.57
C THR A 163 -0.02 -21.75 10.81
N HIS A 164 0.43 -23.00 10.97
CA HIS A 164 1.52 -23.53 10.15
C HIS A 164 1.19 -23.56 8.65
N GLU A 165 -0.09 -23.62 8.28
CA GLU A 165 -0.54 -23.75 6.89
C GLU A 165 -1.06 -22.42 6.31
N VAL A 166 -1.54 -21.53 7.18
CA VAL A 166 -2.13 -20.24 6.80
C VAL A 166 -1.26 -19.11 7.37
N PRO A 167 -0.68 -18.23 6.54
CA PRO A 167 0.14 -17.14 7.05
C PRO A 167 -0.67 -16.18 7.93
N PRO A 168 -0.04 -15.50 8.91
CA PRO A 168 -0.70 -14.43 9.65
C PRO A 168 -1.16 -13.30 8.73
N MET A 169 -2.20 -12.59 9.15
CA MET A 169 -2.78 -11.47 8.40
C MET A 169 -3.30 -10.42 9.37
N LEU A 170 -3.00 -9.16 9.10
CA LEU A 170 -3.67 -8.02 9.72
C LEU A 170 -4.06 -7.03 8.62
N ARG A 171 -5.34 -6.71 8.54
CA ARG A 171 -5.86 -5.75 7.55
C ARG A 171 -7.07 -4.99 8.06
N TYR A 172 -7.37 -3.88 7.40
CA TYR A 172 -8.60 -3.11 7.53
C TYR A 172 -9.26 -3.02 6.17
N ARG A 173 -10.60 -3.05 6.12
CA ARG A 173 -11.36 -2.88 4.87
C ARG A 173 -12.54 -1.96 5.07
N THR A 174 -12.62 -0.95 4.21
CA THR A 174 -13.68 0.05 4.27
C THR A 174 -14.27 0.36 2.89
N PRO A 175 -15.57 0.68 2.78
CA PRO A 175 -16.13 1.22 1.56
C PRO A 175 -15.48 2.55 1.17
N MET A 176 -15.25 2.78 -0.13
CA MET A 176 -14.64 4.01 -0.67
C MET A 176 -15.33 5.29 -0.16
N VAL A 177 -16.66 5.28 -0.06
CA VAL A 177 -17.44 6.42 0.46
C VAL A 177 -17.05 6.77 1.90
N GLN A 178 -16.82 5.76 2.75
CA GLN A 178 -16.42 5.99 4.14
C GLN A 178 -14.98 6.50 4.21
N ALA A 179 -14.05 5.91 3.45
CA ALA A 179 -12.67 6.39 3.34
C ALA A 179 -12.62 7.87 2.94
N ARG A 180 -13.29 8.26 1.85
CA ARG A 180 -13.34 9.67 1.40
C ARG A 180 -13.97 10.60 2.44
N ARG A 181 -15.03 10.16 3.13
CA ARG A 181 -15.65 10.94 4.21
C ARG A 181 -14.70 11.13 5.40
N ARG A 182 -13.92 10.12 5.77
CA ARG A 182 -12.92 10.22 6.83
C ARG A 182 -11.77 11.15 6.43
N VAL A 183 -11.26 11.06 5.19
CA VAL A 183 -10.29 12.01 4.63
C VAL A 183 -10.78 13.45 4.75
N ALA A 184 -12.00 13.74 4.27
CA ALA A 184 -12.54 15.09 4.30
C ALA A 184 -12.67 15.65 5.73
N ARG A 185 -13.11 14.80 6.69
CA ARG A 185 -13.21 15.19 8.11
C ARG A 185 -11.84 15.38 8.75
N GLY A 186 -10.91 14.46 8.50
CA GLY A 186 -9.53 14.53 9.02
C GLY A 186 -8.80 15.76 8.50
N LEU A 187 -8.89 16.05 7.19
CA LEU A 187 -8.30 17.26 6.61
C LEU A 187 -8.85 18.54 7.22
N ARG A 188 -10.16 18.60 7.51
CA ARG A 188 -10.75 19.75 8.17
C ARG A 188 -10.22 19.92 9.59
N ALA A 189 -10.25 18.87 10.40
CA ALA A 189 -9.76 18.92 11.78
C ALA A 189 -8.26 19.28 11.85
N LEU A 190 -7.45 18.75 10.93
CA LEU A 190 -6.02 19.07 10.85
C LEU A 190 -5.79 20.54 10.45
N LYS A 191 -6.45 21.04 9.40
CA LYS A 191 -6.31 22.42 8.94
C LYS A 191 -6.81 23.45 9.94
N ASP A 192 -7.83 23.11 10.73
CA ASP A 192 -8.35 23.99 11.77
C ASP A 192 -7.37 24.07 12.97
N ALA A 193 -6.54 23.04 13.18
CA ALA A 193 -5.60 22.96 14.30
C ALA A 193 -4.16 23.40 13.94
N VAL A 194 -3.70 23.14 12.72
CA VAL A 194 -2.37 23.48 12.21
C VAL A 194 -2.46 23.97 10.77
N ASP A 195 -1.73 25.03 10.42
CA ASP A 195 -1.82 25.67 9.11
C ASP A 195 -1.31 24.75 7.98
N GLU A 196 -0.13 24.15 8.15
CA GLU A 196 0.54 23.29 7.17
C GLU A 196 1.32 22.17 7.87
N GLY A 197 1.55 21.06 7.17
CA GLY A 197 2.41 19.99 7.67
C GLY A 197 2.32 18.69 6.87
N PRO A 198 3.31 17.80 7.03
CA PRO A 198 3.45 16.58 6.22
C PRO A 198 2.26 15.63 6.34
N LEU A 199 1.55 15.65 7.47
CA LEU A 199 0.32 14.85 7.65
C LEU A 199 -0.85 15.39 6.81
N ILE A 200 -0.98 16.72 6.67
CA ILE A 200 -1.97 17.34 5.79
C ILE A 200 -1.65 16.99 4.34
N ASP A 201 -0.40 17.19 3.92
CA ASP A 201 0.05 16.92 2.56
C ASP A 201 -0.17 15.45 2.17
N GLY A 202 0.23 14.53 3.04
CA GLY A 202 0.02 13.10 2.84
C GLY A 202 -1.46 12.72 2.79
N LEU A 203 -2.33 13.38 3.57
CA LEU A 203 -3.77 13.10 3.55
C LEU A 203 -4.45 13.73 2.31
N VAL A 204 -3.98 14.88 1.82
CA VAL A 204 -4.42 15.49 0.55
C VAL A 204 -4.05 14.57 -0.62
N ASP A 205 -2.79 14.10 -0.65
CA ASP A 205 -2.29 13.21 -1.70
C ASP A 205 -3.08 11.89 -1.75
N VAL A 206 -3.26 11.21 -0.63
CA VAL A 206 -4.09 9.99 -0.56
C VAL A 206 -5.56 10.28 -0.91
N GLY A 207 -6.09 11.44 -0.50
CA GLY A 207 -7.44 11.87 -0.86
C GLY A 207 -7.64 12.00 -2.37
N ARG A 208 -6.72 12.69 -3.05
CA ARG A 208 -6.73 12.84 -4.52
C ARG A 208 -6.63 11.50 -5.22
N TRP A 209 -5.75 10.61 -4.75
CA TRP A 209 -5.65 9.26 -5.30
C TRP A 209 -6.96 8.49 -5.15
N LEU A 210 -7.62 8.56 -3.98
CA LEU A 210 -8.92 7.90 -3.79
C LEU A 210 -9.99 8.43 -4.75
N GLU A 211 -9.94 9.70 -5.15
CA GLU A 211 -10.91 10.33 -6.08
C GLU A 211 -10.89 9.72 -7.49
N GLU A 212 -9.78 9.12 -7.91
CA GLU A 212 -9.61 8.50 -9.22
C GLU A 212 -10.40 7.20 -9.42
N PHE A 213 -10.91 6.61 -8.33
CA PHE A 213 -11.58 5.31 -8.35
C PHE A 213 -13.11 5.41 -8.29
N HIS A 214 -13.78 4.33 -8.67
CA HIS A 214 -15.23 4.23 -8.62
C HIS A 214 -15.76 4.34 -7.16
N PRO A 215 -16.86 5.08 -6.88
CA PRO A 215 -17.39 5.25 -5.52
C PRO A 215 -17.86 3.96 -4.81
N ARG A 216 -18.14 2.89 -5.57
CA ARG A 216 -18.49 1.57 -5.01
C ARG A 216 -17.28 0.65 -4.78
N SER A 217 -16.07 1.18 -4.90
CA SER A 217 -14.85 0.43 -4.62
C SER A 217 -14.67 0.20 -3.12
N LEU A 218 -13.80 -0.76 -2.77
CA LEU A 218 -13.32 -0.94 -1.40
C LEU A 218 -11.87 -0.50 -1.28
N VAL A 219 -11.52 0.06 -0.13
CA VAL A 219 -10.16 0.39 0.25
C VAL A 219 -9.71 -0.62 1.31
N GLU A 220 -8.53 -1.21 1.12
CA GLU A 220 -7.90 -2.14 2.04
C GLU A 220 -6.56 -1.59 2.48
N LEU A 221 -6.36 -1.48 3.79
CA LEU A 221 -5.04 -1.33 4.38
C LEU A 221 -4.58 -2.74 4.83
N ASP A 222 -3.54 -3.26 4.21
CA ASP A 222 -2.96 -4.58 4.49
C ASP A 222 -1.54 -4.42 5.05
N TYR A 223 -1.30 -4.99 6.23
CA TYR A 223 0.03 -4.98 6.85
C TYR A 223 1.04 -5.83 6.07
N GLY A 224 0.56 -6.68 5.15
CA GLY A 224 1.37 -7.30 4.11
C GLY A 224 2.52 -8.13 4.68
N GLY A 225 3.75 -7.69 4.47
CA GLY A 225 4.95 -8.31 4.99
C GLY A 225 5.12 -8.16 6.50
N LEU A 226 4.66 -7.04 7.10
CA LEU A 226 4.98 -6.70 8.48
C LEU A 226 4.51 -7.72 9.49
N VAL A 227 3.43 -8.43 9.19
CA VAL A 227 2.90 -9.52 10.01
C VAL A 227 3.90 -10.67 10.23
N HIS A 228 4.95 -10.76 9.40
CA HIS A 228 6.01 -11.77 9.51
C HIS A 228 7.19 -11.33 10.39
N ILE A 229 7.30 -10.05 10.74
CA ILE A 229 8.36 -9.52 11.62
C ILE A 229 7.85 -9.02 12.97
N LEU A 230 6.57 -8.65 13.05
CA LEU A 230 5.99 -8.17 14.29
C LEU A 230 5.54 -9.35 15.17
N PRO A 231 5.85 -9.32 16.49
CA PRO A 231 5.34 -10.31 17.41
C PRO A 231 3.81 -10.37 17.40
N ALA A 232 3.25 -11.57 17.52
CA ALA A 232 1.79 -11.77 17.46
C ALA A 232 1.02 -10.93 18.50
N GLY A 233 1.56 -10.73 19.70
CA GLY A 233 0.95 -9.85 20.71
C GLY A 233 0.98 -8.38 20.32
N ALA A 234 2.08 -7.92 19.71
CA ALA A 234 2.16 -6.54 19.20
C ALA A 234 1.15 -6.28 18.08
N LEU A 235 0.92 -7.27 17.20
CA LEU A 235 -0.12 -7.21 16.18
C LEU A 235 -1.53 -7.25 16.79
N GLU A 236 -1.74 -8.09 17.82
CA GLU A 236 -3.02 -8.23 18.52
C GLU A 236 -3.44 -6.92 19.20
N ASP A 237 -2.48 -6.26 19.85
CA ASP A 237 -2.65 -4.99 20.57
C ASP A 237 -2.51 -3.74 19.66
N ASP A 238 -2.26 -3.93 18.35
CA ASP A 238 -2.17 -2.82 17.40
C ASP A 238 -3.57 -2.30 17.04
N HIS A 239 -3.93 -1.20 17.70
CA HIS A 239 -5.11 -0.37 17.47
C HIS A 239 -4.73 1.03 16.95
N SER A 240 -3.75 1.12 16.04
CA SER A 240 -3.29 2.39 15.47
C SER A 240 -4.41 3.18 14.78
N ALA A 241 -5.41 2.51 14.21
CA ALA A 241 -6.59 3.18 13.64
C ALA A 241 -7.41 3.91 14.72
N ALA A 242 -7.57 3.30 15.90
CA ALA A 242 -8.27 3.92 17.03
C ALA A 242 -7.50 5.15 17.56
N ASP A 243 -6.19 5.02 17.74
CA ASP A 243 -5.34 6.14 18.19
C ASP A 243 -5.38 7.33 17.22
N VAL A 244 -5.33 7.08 15.90
CA VAL A 244 -5.46 8.14 14.90
C VAL A 244 -6.86 8.79 14.94
N ALA A 245 -7.91 8.00 15.11
CA ALA A 245 -9.27 8.52 15.23
C ALA A 245 -9.45 9.39 16.49
N GLU A 246 -8.91 8.95 17.63
CA GLU A 246 -8.88 9.73 18.88
C GLU A 246 -8.14 11.05 18.69
N GLY A 247 -6.95 11.02 18.07
CA GLY A 247 -6.17 12.22 17.81
C GLY A 247 -6.89 13.23 16.94
N ILE A 248 -7.51 12.79 15.83
CA ILE A 248 -8.30 13.67 14.95
C ILE A 248 -9.51 14.26 15.68
N GLU A 249 -10.19 13.46 16.50
CA GLU A 249 -11.36 13.91 17.24
C GLU A 249 -11.00 14.89 18.36
N ALA A 250 -9.87 14.68 19.03
CA ALA A 250 -9.34 15.62 20.02
C ALA A 250 -8.99 16.97 19.37
N LEU A 251 -8.30 16.95 18.22
CA LEU A 251 -8.02 18.17 17.44
C LEU A 251 -9.30 18.91 17.04
N ARG A 252 -10.36 18.19 16.65
CA ARG A 252 -11.66 18.78 16.31
C ARG A 252 -12.30 19.55 17.47
N HIS A 253 -11.99 19.18 18.71
CA HIS A 253 -12.46 19.86 19.92
C HIS A 253 -11.45 20.88 20.48
N GLY A 254 -10.32 21.10 19.80
CA GLY A 254 -9.24 21.97 20.29
C GLY A 254 -8.43 21.36 21.44
N ASP A 255 -8.54 20.06 21.68
CA ASP A 255 -7.79 19.35 22.71
C ASP A 255 -6.46 18.84 22.15
N GLY A 256 -5.48 19.74 22.10
CA GLY A 256 -4.13 19.42 21.63
C GLY A 256 -3.38 18.45 22.56
N ALA A 257 -3.76 18.37 23.85
CA ALA A 257 -3.09 17.50 24.81
C ALA A 257 -3.44 16.03 24.54
N THR A 258 -4.72 15.70 24.44
CA THR A 258 -5.16 14.34 24.09
C THR A 258 -4.70 13.95 22.68
N ALA A 259 -4.71 14.89 21.72
CA ALA A 259 -4.15 14.63 20.39
C ALA A 259 -2.65 14.27 20.44
N GLY A 260 -1.87 14.97 21.28
CA GLY A 260 -0.46 14.70 21.50
C GLY A 260 -0.21 13.34 22.17
N GLU A 261 -1.03 12.95 23.14
CA GLU A 261 -0.95 11.63 23.79
C GLU A 261 -1.23 10.49 22.81
N ALA A 262 -2.29 10.61 22.01
CA ALA A 262 -2.63 9.63 20.97
C ALA A 262 -1.51 9.49 19.93
N TYR A 263 -0.95 10.62 19.47
CA TYR A 263 0.21 10.62 18.58
C TYR A 263 1.45 9.99 19.23
N GLY A 264 1.69 10.24 20.52
CA GLY A 264 2.78 9.63 21.28
C GLY A 264 2.71 8.10 21.31
N ARG A 265 1.51 7.53 21.55
CA ARG A 265 1.29 6.06 21.51
C ARG A 265 1.63 5.47 20.14
N LEU A 266 1.24 6.14 19.07
CA LEU A 266 1.56 5.73 17.69
C LEU A 266 3.07 5.74 17.44
N VAL A 267 3.75 6.84 17.77
CA VAL A 267 5.21 6.96 17.59
C VAL A 267 5.95 5.89 18.37
N GLU A 268 5.53 5.60 19.61
CA GLU A 268 6.12 4.57 20.44
C GLU A 268 5.96 3.18 19.82
N ARG A 269 4.73 2.83 19.41
CA ARG A 269 4.42 1.53 18.77
C ARG A 269 5.29 1.29 17.54
N TRP A 270 5.38 2.29 16.67
CA TRP A 270 6.08 2.20 15.39
C TRP A 270 7.60 2.38 15.50
N ARG A 271 8.14 2.80 16.66
CA ARG A 271 9.60 2.90 16.89
C ARG A 271 10.27 1.54 16.72
N SER A 272 9.71 0.49 17.34
CA SER A 272 10.25 -0.88 17.26
C SER A 272 10.44 -1.39 15.83
N VAL A 273 9.53 -1.02 14.92
CA VAL A 273 9.58 -1.42 13.50
C VAL A 273 10.67 -0.65 12.74
N ARG A 274 10.87 0.63 13.08
CA ARG A 274 11.95 1.45 12.51
C ARG A 274 13.32 1.01 12.99
N ASP A 275 13.43 0.53 14.22
CA ASP A 275 14.67 -0.04 14.76
C ASP A 275 15.06 -1.31 13.98
N LEU A 276 14.09 -2.15 13.59
CA LEU A 276 14.34 -3.29 12.70
C LEU A 276 14.85 -2.88 11.31
N ARG A 277 14.38 -1.78 10.74
CA ARG A 277 14.92 -1.25 9.47
C ARG A 277 16.40 -0.88 9.59
N SER A 278 16.78 -0.29 10.73
CA SER A 278 18.14 0.21 10.94
C SER A 278 19.15 -0.89 11.31
N ALA A 279 18.64 -2.04 11.78
CA ALA A 279 19.44 -3.21 12.14
C ALA A 279 19.72 -4.16 10.96
N ASN A 280 19.05 -3.97 9.81
CA ASN A 280 19.25 -4.73 8.57
C ASN A 280 19.99 -3.91 7.52
#